data_AF-A0A7D9IKQ9-F1
#
_entry.id   AF-A0A7D9IKQ9-F1
#
_cell.length_a   1.000
_cell.length_b   1.000
_cell.length_c   1.000
_cell.angle_alpha   90.00
_cell.angle_beta   90.00
_cell.angle_gamma   90.00
#
_symmetry.space_group_name_H-M   'P 1'
#
loop_
_entity.id
_entity.type
_entity.pdbx_description
1 polymer ?
#
loop_
_entity_poly.entity_id
_entity_poly.type
_entity_poly.pdbx_seq_one_letter_code
_entity_poly.pdbx_strand_id
1 'polypeptide(L)'
;MTSSTLKKSEARKRKVSSVPAKSKASLAACGPEKLVATVKASRVQCKQLEDKVRLLEERIEKDGVGISDALENDILKIMGGQNLECTPHMKFFWEQQMKLLQTRKMGRRYHPQVIRFALSLHGKSAAAYRELQESGALILPSERVLRDYKNYFKPKAGINLENIESLREKAAALTGIQRYLVLVMDEMKIQSNLVFDKYSGELIGFVDLGDPMTNYASLGEEDVMATHALAFLVRGMCSDIKHVIAYYFTENVTSYQIMSMFWKVVGVLELSLNLWVIAAVNDGASPNRKFFELHSQYVNDSDCDVVYKVNNIFATTRFIYFFADACHLMKTARNCLYNSGSGSCSRLMWNNGRYLMFKHIADLFYSDQEFALHTLPKLSLDHIVLTSYSKMKVKLATQVLSQSVATALEEKDDEDVLGTAEFCKMMNDFFDCTNVRSLTEHVRRRNHFIKPYTSQDDERFAWLKDVFLQYLEKWRESIMQREGVYTADERGKMFLSLQTYKGLKIYVHSHIEAIQFLLAEGFKYVLSERFMQDVLEDYFGHQRAKGGRADNPTAQQFGYNDLTIAAQRDIAPVLRGNVGGRYEKQKWSQVSDVPVKKRKKPSK
;
A
#
# COMPACT_ATOMS: atom_id res chain seq x y z
N MET A 1 -38.40 72.20 43.84
CA MET A 1 -37.13 71.81 43.20
C MET A 1 -37.33 71.05 41.87
N THR A 2 -38.16 71.56 40.95
CA THR A 2 -38.64 70.78 39.79
C THR A 2 -38.28 71.36 38.42
N SER A 3 -37.93 72.66 38.31
CA SER A 3 -37.68 73.31 37.01
C SER A 3 -36.27 73.10 36.45
N SER A 4 -35.22 73.06 37.28
CA SER A 4 -33.83 72.90 36.79
C SER A 4 -33.49 71.45 36.38
N THR A 5 -34.13 70.48 37.02
CA THR A 5 -34.02 69.04 36.72
C THR A 5 -34.70 68.68 35.39
N LEU A 6 -35.85 69.29 35.08
CA LEU A 6 -36.54 69.12 33.80
C LEU A 6 -35.72 69.65 32.62
N LYS A 7 -35.18 70.88 32.71
CA LYS A 7 -34.31 71.46 31.66
C LYS A 7 -33.03 70.66 31.42
N LYS A 8 -32.39 70.13 32.47
CA LYS A 8 -31.23 69.23 32.32
C LYS A 8 -31.60 67.91 31.65
N SER A 9 -32.81 67.39 31.89
CA SER A 9 -33.30 66.14 31.27
C SER A 9 -33.58 66.28 29.77
N GLU A 10 -34.16 67.41 29.34
CA GLU A 10 -34.45 67.68 27.93
C GLU A 10 -33.17 67.96 27.13
N ALA A 11 -32.22 68.70 27.71
CA ALA A 11 -30.91 68.90 27.11
C ALA A 11 -30.15 67.58 26.96
N ARG A 12 -30.27 66.65 27.92
CA ARG A 12 -29.65 65.31 27.86
C ARG A 12 -30.34 64.43 26.81
N LYS A 13 -31.68 64.49 26.67
CA LYS A 13 -32.42 63.79 25.60
C LYS A 13 -32.02 64.26 24.19
N ARG A 14 -31.91 65.59 23.97
CA ARG A 14 -31.44 66.16 22.69
C ARG A 14 -29.99 65.79 22.37
N LYS A 15 -29.13 65.74 23.39
CA LYS A 15 -27.72 65.34 23.22
C LYS A 15 -27.56 63.84 22.91
N VAL A 16 -28.51 63.00 23.35
CA VAL A 16 -28.53 61.57 23.02
C VAL A 16 -29.11 61.33 21.62
N SER A 17 -30.07 62.14 21.14
CA SER A 17 -30.67 61.96 19.81
C SER A 17 -29.76 62.37 18.64
N SER A 18 -28.75 63.20 18.87
CA SER A 18 -27.78 63.65 17.86
C SER A 18 -26.59 62.70 17.63
N VAL A 19 -26.41 61.67 18.47
CA VAL A 19 -25.29 60.72 18.36
C VAL A 19 -25.67 59.56 17.43
N PRO A 20 -24.88 59.26 16.39
CA PRO A 20 -25.12 58.12 15.50
C PRO A 20 -25.26 56.78 16.24
N ALA A 21 -26.11 55.90 15.73
CA ALA A 21 -26.27 54.55 16.24
C ALA A 21 -25.01 53.70 15.95
N LYS A 22 -24.66 52.79 16.87
CA LYS A 22 -23.55 51.85 16.68
C LYS A 22 -23.91 50.83 15.57
N SER A 23 -22.91 50.36 14.83
CA SER A 23 -23.10 49.31 13.81
C SER A 23 -23.70 48.06 14.47
N LYS A 24 -24.88 47.63 14.00
CA LYS A 24 -25.73 46.52 14.53
C LYS A 24 -26.72 46.89 15.65
N ALA A 25 -26.98 48.17 15.93
CA ALA A 25 -28.09 48.54 16.80
C ALA A 25 -29.45 48.13 16.19
N SER A 26 -30.37 47.60 17.01
CA SER A 26 -31.71 47.21 16.55
C SER A 26 -32.49 48.43 16.03
N LEU A 27 -33.06 48.31 14.84
CA LEU A 27 -33.86 49.35 14.18
C LEU A 27 -35.10 49.73 15.01
N ALA A 28 -35.71 48.75 15.70
CA ALA A 28 -36.87 48.97 16.56
C ALA A 28 -36.53 49.79 17.82
N ALA A 29 -35.26 49.79 18.24
CA ALA A 29 -34.79 50.49 19.44
C ALA A 29 -34.18 51.87 19.16
N CYS A 30 -34.11 52.29 17.88
CA CYS A 30 -33.52 53.57 17.47
C CYS A 30 -34.61 54.56 17.02
N GLY A 31 -34.75 55.68 17.73
CA GLY A 31 -35.67 56.75 17.32
C GLY A 31 -35.28 57.40 15.98
N PRO A 32 -36.25 58.00 15.25
CA PRO A 32 -36.06 58.52 13.90
C PRO A 32 -34.95 59.59 13.79
N GLU A 33 -34.81 60.48 14.78
CA GLU A 33 -33.74 61.49 14.79
C GLU A 33 -32.33 60.88 14.81
N LYS A 34 -32.14 59.78 15.54
CA LYS A 34 -30.88 59.03 15.62
C LYS A 34 -30.54 58.37 14.29
N LEU A 35 -31.55 57.84 13.60
CA LEU A 35 -31.38 57.24 12.28
C LEU A 35 -30.96 58.29 11.25
N VAL A 36 -31.58 59.47 11.27
CA VAL A 36 -31.19 60.60 10.40
C VAL A 36 -29.75 61.05 10.67
N ALA A 37 -29.34 61.15 11.93
CA ALA A 37 -27.95 61.46 12.29
C ALA A 37 -26.96 60.38 11.79
N THR A 38 -27.34 59.11 11.86
CA THR A 38 -26.53 57.97 11.39
C THR A 38 -26.37 57.98 9.87
N VAL A 39 -27.44 58.25 9.13
CA VAL A 39 -27.41 58.36 7.66
C VAL A 39 -26.57 59.56 7.22
N LYS A 40 -26.69 60.71 7.91
CA LYS A 40 -25.85 61.89 7.63
C LYS A 40 -24.36 61.60 7.86
N ALA A 41 -24.02 60.97 8.99
CA ALA A 41 -22.64 60.57 9.28
C ALA A 41 -22.10 59.57 8.24
N SER A 42 -22.93 58.59 7.84
CA SER A 42 -22.56 57.60 6.83
C SER A 42 -22.33 58.25 5.46
N ARG A 43 -23.17 59.21 5.05
CA ARG A 43 -22.97 59.97 3.79
C ARG A 43 -21.68 60.77 3.78
N VAL A 44 -21.34 61.41 4.90
CA VAL A 44 -20.07 62.13 5.04
C VAL A 44 -18.89 61.15 4.95
N GLN A 45 -18.99 60.00 5.60
CA GLN A 45 -17.96 58.96 5.54
C GLN A 45 -17.81 58.37 4.12
N CYS A 46 -18.92 58.09 3.43
CA CYS A 46 -18.89 57.64 2.03
C CYS A 46 -18.19 58.67 1.14
N LYS A 47 -18.54 59.96 1.27
CA LYS A 47 -17.91 61.03 0.50
C LYS A 47 -16.40 61.13 0.79
N GLN A 48 -15.98 61.02 2.05
CA GLN A 48 -14.56 61.00 2.42
C GLN A 48 -13.82 59.79 1.87
N LEU A 49 -14.48 58.62 1.80
CA LEU A 49 -13.91 57.41 1.20
C LEU A 49 -13.82 57.53 -0.31
N GLU A 50 -14.84 58.08 -0.98
CA GLU A 50 -14.84 58.37 -2.42
C GLU A 50 -13.72 59.35 -2.78
N ASP A 51 -13.55 60.42 -2.01
CA ASP A 51 -12.45 61.38 -2.21
C ASP A 51 -11.07 60.72 -1.99
N LYS A 52 -10.95 59.81 -1.01
CA LYS A 52 -9.71 59.02 -0.80
C LYS A 52 -9.45 58.05 -1.95
N VAL A 53 -10.48 57.39 -2.47
CA VAL A 53 -10.35 56.49 -3.63
C VAL A 53 -9.88 57.29 -4.84
N ARG A 54 -10.50 58.44 -5.12
CA ARG A 54 -10.08 59.33 -6.20
C ARG A 54 -8.63 59.78 -6.05
N LEU A 55 -8.21 60.19 -4.84
CA LEU A 55 -6.82 60.55 -4.57
C LEU A 55 -5.85 59.37 -4.73
N LEU A 56 -6.27 58.15 -4.39
CA LEU A 56 -5.47 56.94 -4.60
C LEU A 56 -5.38 56.58 -6.08
N GLU A 57 -6.45 56.74 -6.84
CA GLU A 57 -6.47 56.56 -8.30
C GLU A 57 -5.55 57.57 -8.99
N GLU A 58 -5.65 58.85 -8.64
CA GLU A 58 -4.75 59.91 -9.14
C GLU A 58 -3.29 59.64 -8.75
N ARG A 59 -3.03 59.11 -7.54
CA ARG A 59 -1.67 58.75 -7.11
C ARG A 59 -1.17 57.49 -7.81
N ILE A 60 -2.02 56.51 -8.10
CA ILE A 60 -1.66 55.34 -8.94
C ILE A 60 -1.38 55.78 -10.36
N GLU A 61 -2.10 56.77 -10.90
CA GLU A 61 -1.84 57.28 -12.24
C GLU A 61 -0.54 58.11 -12.31
N LYS A 62 -0.22 58.85 -11.23
CA LYS A 62 0.97 59.70 -11.14
C LYS A 62 2.25 58.96 -10.75
N ASP A 63 2.18 58.09 -9.74
CA ASP A 63 3.32 57.38 -9.15
C ASP A 63 3.30 55.87 -9.47
N GLY A 64 2.20 55.35 -10.03
CA GLY A 64 2.12 53.96 -10.43
C GLY A 64 2.97 53.74 -11.67
N VAL A 65 4.08 53.04 -11.46
CA VAL A 65 4.80 52.40 -12.55
C VAL A 65 3.87 51.31 -13.08
N GLY A 66 3.27 51.53 -14.26
CA GLY A 66 2.63 50.44 -14.98
C GLY A 66 3.64 49.30 -15.08
N ILE A 67 3.23 48.08 -14.72
CA ILE A 67 4.01 46.88 -15.04
C ILE A 67 4.06 46.85 -16.57
N SER A 68 5.07 47.51 -17.13
CA SER A 68 5.24 47.59 -18.56
C SER A 68 5.50 46.19 -19.08
N ASP A 69 5.20 45.97 -20.36
CA ASP A 69 5.59 44.75 -21.07
C ASP A 69 7.07 44.41 -20.87
N ALA A 70 7.92 45.36 -20.45
CA ALA A 70 9.31 45.14 -20.08
C ALA A 70 9.49 44.30 -18.80
N LEU A 71 8.64 44.43 -17.77
CA LEU A 71 8.76 43.59 -16.56
C LEU A 71 8.21 42.17 -16.78
N GLU A 72 7.17 42.02 -17.62
CA GLU A 72 6.70 40.71 -18.09
C GLU A 72 7.76 40.03 -18.96
N ASN A 73 8.40 40.80 -19.86
CA ASN A 73 9.56 40.34 -20.62
C ASN A 73 10.80 40.09 -19.75
N ASP A 74 10.98 40.79 -18.63
CA ASP A 74 12.08 40.57 -17.69
C ASP A 74 11.84 39.33 -16.83
N ILE A 75 10.61 39.05 -16.39
CA ILE A 75 10.28 37.76 -15.76
C ILE A 75 10.45 36.62 -16.78
N LEU A 76 10.04 36.82 -18.04
CA LEU A 76 10.29 35.86 -19.14
C LEU A 76 11.78 35.74 -19.51
N LYS A 77 12.58 36.80 -19.39
CA LYS A 77 14.05 36.78 -19.57
C LYS A 77 14.78 36.21 -18.37
N ILE A 78 14.27 36.38 -17.15
CA ILE A 78 14.86 35.82 -15.93
C ILE A 78 14.53 34.32 -15.86
N MET A 79 13.30 33.93 -16.21
CA MET A 79 12.91 32.52 -16.31
C MET A 79 13.39 31.83 -17.60
N GLY A 80 13.60 32.57 -18.69
CA GLY A 80 14.00 32.04 -19.99
C GLY A 80 15.47 32.28 -20.39
N GLY A 81 16.19 33.14 -19.68
CA GLY A 81 17.50 33.67 -20.09
C GLY A 81 18.65 33.41 -19.09
N GLN A 82 18.44 32.58 -18.07
CA GLN A 82 19.55 31.99 -17.32
C GLN A 82 19.54 30.47 -17.52
N ASN A 83 20.72 29.87 -17.53
CA ASN A 83 20.96 28.42 -17.47
C ASN A 83 20.38 27.79 -16.20
N LEU A 84 19.08 27.93 -15.96
CA LEU A 84 18.34 27.01 -15.14
C LEU A 84 18.23 25.73 -15.97
N GLU A 85 18.72 24.61 -15.43
CA GLU A 85 18.40 23.28 -15.95
C GLU A 85 16.89 23.05 -15.83
N CYS A 86 16.12 23.65 -16.74
CA CYS A 86 14.68 23.54 -16.82
C CYS A 86 14.33 22.24 -17.54
N THR A 87 13.71 21.29 -16.83
CA THR A 87 13.19 20.10 -17.50
C THR A 87 12.11 20.50 -18.52
N PRO A 88 11.94 19.73 -19.61
CA PRO A 88 10.86 19.97 -20.59
C PRO A 88 9.49 20.12 -19.94
N HIS A 89 9.21 19.34 -18.89
CA HIS A 89 7.99 19.47 -18.10
C HIS A 89 7.86 20.81 -17.39
N MET A 90 8.94 21.32 -16.79
CA MET A 90 8.89 22.60 -16.06
C MET A 90 8.57 23.75 -17.01
N LYS A 91 9.23 23.77 -18.17
CA LYS A 91 8.96 24.75 -19.24
C LYS A 91 7.50 24.67 -19.69
N PHE A 92 7.04 23.48 -20.05
CA PHE A 92 5.66 23.25 -20.48
C PHE A 92 4.63 23.61 -19.40
N PHE A 93 4.91 23.28 -18.14
CA PHE A 93 4.02 23.59 -17.02
C PHE A 93 3.84 25.10 -16.87
N TRP A 94 4.91 25.88 -16.95
CA TRP A 94 4.85 27.34 -16.88
C TRP A 94 4.13 27.95 -18.08
N GLU A 95 4.37 27.46 -19.30
CA GLU A 95 3.62 27.87 -20.49
C GLU A 95 2.10 27.66 -20.31
N GLN A 96 1.69 26.52 -19.74
CA GLN A 96 0.28 26.27 -19.42
C GLN A 96 -0.25 27.20 -18.33
N GLN A 97 0.53 27.50 -17.29
CA GLN A 97 0.12 28.45 -16.25
C GLN A 97 -0.11 29.86 -16.82
N MET A 98 0.79 30.35 -17.67
CA MET A 98 0.64 31.65 -18.36
C MET A 98 -0.63 31.69 -19.21
N LYS A 99 -0.88 30.66 -20.01
CA LYS A 99 -2.12 30.54 -20.79
C LYS A 99 -3.36 30.56 -19.91
N LEU A 100 -3.32 29.87 -18.76
CA LEU A 100 -4.46 29.80 -17.82
C LEU A 100 -4.70 31.12 -17.08
N LEU A 101 -3.65 31.92 -16.84
CA LEU A 101 -3.74 33.26 -16.25
C LEU A 101 -4.48 34.21 -17.20
N GLN A 102 -4.14 34.18 -18.49
CA GLN A 102 -4.77 34.99 -19.53
C GLN A 102 -6.21 34.54 -19.87
N THR A 103 -6.58 33.32 -19.48
CA THR A 103 -7.93 32.76 -19.74
C THR A 103 -8.91 33.11 -18.63
N ARG A 104 -10.11 33.58 -19.00
CA ARG A 104 -11.23 33.81 -18.07
C ARG A 104 -11.50 32.56 -17.21
N LYS A 105 -11.81 32.74 -15.92
CA LYS A 105 -12.00 31.65 -14.94
C LYS A 105 -12.88 30.50 -15.44
N MET A 106 -14.00 30.80 -16.11
CA MET A 106 -14.95 29.80 -16.64
C MET A 106 -14.54 29.16 -17.98
N GLY A 107 -13.59 29.77 -18.70
CA GLY A 107 -13.07 29.30 -19.98
C GLY A 107 -11.86 28.38 -19.87
N ARG A 108 -11.28 28.22 -18.67
CA ARG A 108 -10.06 27.43 -18.46
C ARG A 108 -10.27 25.97 -18.90
N ARG A 109 -9.35 25.48 -19.72
CA ARG A 109 -9.25 24.09 -20.18
C ARG A 109 -7.85 23.60 -19.85
N TYR A 110 -7.78 22.53 -19.05
CA TYR A 110 -6.51 22.01 -18.56
C TYR A 110 -5.96 20.96 -19.51
N HIS A 111 -4.67 21.10 -19.83
CA HIS A 111 -3.95 20.09 -20.58
C HIS A 111 -3.85 18.76 -19.80
N PRO A 112 -3.87 17.58 -20.45
CA PRO A 112 -3.73 16.28 -19.78
C PRO A 112 -2.54 16.19 -18.81
N GLN A 113 -1.38 16.75 -19.18
CA GLN A 113 -0.21 16.80 -18.29
C GLN A 113 -0.45 17.61 -17.01
N VAL A 114 -1.22 18.70 -17.06
CA VAL A 114 -1.58 19.49 -15.87
C VAL A 114 -2.54 18.70 -14.98
N ILE A 115 -3.47 17.95 -15.58
CA ILE A 115 -4.34 17.03 -14.84
C ILE A 115 -3.51 15.94 -14.15
N ARG A 116 -2.54 15.32 -14.84
CA ARG A 116 -1.61 14.34 -14.27
C ARG A 116 -0.86 14.91 -13.07
N PHE A 117 -0.27 16.09 -13.22
CA PHE A 117 0.42 16.79 -12.15
C PHE A 117 -0.50 17.04 -10.94
N ALA A 118 -1.69 17.57 -11.19
CA ALA A 118 -2.68 17.84 -10.15
C ALA A 118 -3.17 16.58 -9.42
N LEU A 119 -3.42 15.49 -10.15
CA LEU A 119 -3.79 14.19 -9.58
C LEU A 119 -2.66 13.60 -8.74
N SER A 120 -1.41 13.70 -9.19
CA SER A 120 -0.25 13.27 -8.41
C SER A 120 -0.11 14.08 -7.12
N LEU A 121 -0.26 15.40 -7.19
CA LEU A 121 -0.06 16.29 -6.05
C LEU A 121 -1.16 16.10 -5.00
N HIS A 122 -2.42 16.18 -5.42
CA HIS A 122 -3.57 15.86 -4.56
C HIS A 122 -3.45 14.44 -4.01
N GLY A 123 -2.94 13.53 -4.82
CA GLY A 123 -2.77 12.14 -4.44
C GLY A 123 -1.82 11.91 -3.27
N LYS A 124 -0.82 12.78 -3.11
CA LYS A 124 0.13 12.79 -1.98
C LYS A 124 -0.43 13.56 -0.79
N SER A 125 -1.01 14.74 -1.03
CA SER A 125 -1.64 15.55 0.02
C SER A 125 -2.76 16.40 -0.56
N ALA A 126 -4.00 16.07 -0.20
CA ALA A 126 -5.16 16.88 -0.57
C ALA A 126 -5.11 18.28 0.09
N ALA A 127 -4.64 18.35 1.34
CA ALA A 127 -4.52 19.61 2.07
C ALA A 127 -3.50 20.56 1.41
N ALA A 128 -2.31 20.06 1.06
CA ALA A 128 -1.31 20.89 0.37
C ALA A 128 -1.77 21.31 -1.03
N TYR A 129 -2.47 20.42 -1.75
CA TYR A 129 -3.05 20.74 -3.04
C TYR A 129 -4.07 21.88 -2.93
N ARG A 130 -4.94 21.83 -1.92
CA ARG A 130 -5.95 22.85 -1.66
C ARG A 130 -5.33 24.20 -1.33
N GLU A 131 -4.34 24.22 -0.44
CA GLU A 131 -3.60 25.44 -0.08
C GLU A 131 -2.96 26.09 -1.33
N LEU A 132 -2.30 25.29 -2.18
CA LEU A 132 -1.69 25.79 -3.42
C LEU A 132 -2.72 26.30 -4.44
N GLN A 133 -3.91 25.69 -4.48
CA GLN A 133 -4.99 26.15 -5.33
C GLN A 133 -5.65 27.44 -4.80
N GLU A 134 -5.92 27.51 -3.50
CA GLU A 134 -6.64 28.61 -2.85
C GLU A 134 -5.78 29.87 -2.74
N SER A 135 -4.47 29.71 -2.49
CA SER A 135 -3.51 30.83 -2.50
C SER A 135 -3.42 31.55 -3.84
N GLY A 136 -3.86 30.91 -4.94
CA GLY A 136 -3.76 31.46 -6.28
C GLY A 136 -2.34 31.44 -6.85
N ALA A 137 -1.36 30.88 -6.12
CA ALA A 137 0.01 30.72 -6.58
C ALA A 137 0.09 29.85 -7.83
N LEU A 138 -0.78 28.85 -7.96
CA LEU A 138 -0.91 28.01 -9.15
C LEU A 138 -2.38 27.93 -9.59
N ILE A 139 -2.63 28.03 -10.88
CA ILE A 139 -3.94 27.77 -11.48
C ILE A 139 -4.08 26.26 -11.71
N LEU A 140 -4.73 25.61 -10.74
CA LEU A 140 -4.95 24.17 -10.73
C LEU A 140 -6.44 23.82 -10.85
N PRO A 141 -6.78 22.62 -11.40
CA PRO A 141 -8.15 22.13 -11.47
C PRO A 141 -8.84 22.05 -10.11
N SER A 142 -10.14 22.31 -10.02
CA SER A 142 -10.85 22.13 -8.74
C SER A 142 -10.84 20.66 -8.29
N GLU A 143 -10.92 20.41 -6.99
CA GLU A 143 -11.04 19.04 -6.45
C GLU A 143 -12.23 18.29 -7.07
N ARG A 144 -13.31 19.00 -7.39
CA ARG A 144 -14.46 18.42 -8.11
C ARG A 144 -14.07 17.89 -9.49
N VAL A 145 -13.27 18.64 -10.24
CA VAL A 145 -12.75 18.20 -11.55
C VAL A 145 -11.83 17.00 -11.37
N LEU A 146 -10.94 17.02 -10.37
CA LEU A 146 -10.06 15.89 -10.09
C LEU A 146 -10.83 14.62 -9.70
N ARG A 147 -11.94 14.74 -8.98
CA ARG A 147 -12.81 13.60 -8.64
C ARG A 147 -13.38 12.91 -9.88
N ASP A 148 -13.73 13.68 -10.91
CA ASP A 148 -14.20 13.11 -12.19
C ASP A 148 -13.09 12.33 -12.92
N TYR A 149 -11.81 12.68 -12.71
CA TYR A 149 -10.68 11.94 -13.29
C TYR A 149 -10.24 10.74 -12.42
N LYS A 150 -10.35 10.82 -11.09
CA LYS A 150 -10.03 9.70 -10.19
C LYS A 150 -11.07 8.58 -10.28
N ASN A 151 -12.35 8.97 -10.24
CA ASN A 151 -13.47 8.04 -10.21
C ASN A 151 -14.08 7.94 -11.61
N TYR A 152 -13.24 7.65 -12.61
CA TYR A 152 -13.66 7.65 -14.01
C TYR A 152 -14.62 6.49 -14.35
N PHE A 153 -14.61 5.42 -13.56
CA PHE A 153 -15.66 4.39 -13.49
C PHE A 153 -16.11 4.17 -12.03
N LYS A 154 -17.22 3.46 -11.84
CA LYS A 154 -17.76 3.15 -10.50
C LYS A 154 -17.02 1.92 -9.94
N PRO A 155 -16.45 1.99 -8.72
CA PRO A 155 -15.84 0.81 -8.10
C PRO A 155 -16.92 -0.23 -7.82
N LYS A 156 -16.62 -1.50 -8.12
CA LYS A 156 -17.49 -2.66 -7.89
C LYS A 156 -16.62 -3.79 -7.38
N ALA A 157 -17.11 -4.53 -6.39
CA ALA A 157 -16.45 -5.75 -5.95
C ALA A 157 -16.48 -6.79 -7.08
N GLY A 158 -15.56 -7.73 -7.02
CA GLY A 158 -15.27 -8.69 -8.05
C GLY A 158 -14.41 -8.17 -9.19
N ILE A 159 -14.57 -8.83 -10.32
CA ILE A 159 -13.80 -8.56 -11.53
C ILE A 159 -14.48 -7.40 -12.27
N ASN A 160 -13.81 -6.25 -12.32
CA ASN A 160 -14.34 -5.06 -12.95
C ASN A 160 -13.90 -4.98 -14.44
N LEU A 161 -14.87 -4.86 -15.35
CA LEU A 161 -14.61 -4.87 -16.80
C LEU A 161 -13.78 -3.67 -17.26
N GLU A 162 -14.07 -2.46 -16.77
CA GLU A 162 -13.29 -1.26 -17.08
C GLU A 162 -11.83 -1.40 -16.60
N ASN A 163 -11.62 -2.12 -15.51
CA ASN A 163 -10.30 -2.45 -15.01
C ASN A 163 -9.56 -3.45 -15.91
N ILE A 164 -10.25 -4.48 -16.40
CA ILE A 164 -9.72 -5.46 -17.36
C ILE A 164 -9.32 -4.77 -18.67
N GLU A 165 -10.15 -3.87 -19.20
CA GLU A 165 -9.85 -3.14 -20.44
C GLU A 165 -8.57 -2.31 -20.31
N SER A 166 -8.39 -1.63 -19.18
CA SER A 166 -7.16 -0.89 -18.89
C SER A 166 -5.93 -1.81 -18.84
N LEU A 167 -6.06 -2.99 -18.23
CA LEU A 167 -4.99 -3.97 -18.17
C LEU A 167 -4.71 -4.60 -19.54
N ARG A 168 -5.72 -4.76 -20.40
CA ARG A 168 -5.59 -5.25 -21.78
C ARG A 168 -4.71 -4.36 -22.63
N GLU A 169 -4.90 -3.04 -22.54
CA GLU A 169 -4.04 -2.06 -23.22
C GLU A 169 -2.56 -2.24 -22.83
N LYS A 170 -2.29 -2.45 -21.53
CA LYS A 170 -0.93 -2.70 -21.03
C LYS A 170 -0.39 -4.07 -21.46
N ALA A 171 -1.23 -5.11 -21.42
CA ALA A 171 -0.86 -6.46 -21.81
C ALA A 171 -0.57 -6.61 -23.32
N ALA A 172 -1.21 -5.78 -24.16
CA ALA A 172 -0.96 -5.75 -25.60
C ALA A 172 0.48 -5.34 -25.94
N ALA A 173 1.10 -4.49 -25.12
CA ALA A 173 2.49 -4.05 -25.30
C ALA A 173 3.54 -5.10 -24.89
N LEU A 174 3.13 -6.18 -24.20
CA LEU A 174 4.05 -7.19 -23.67
C LEU A 174 4.29 -8.31 -24.69
N THR A 175 5.51 -8.85 -24.70
CA THR A 175 5.91 -9.93 -25.61
C THR A 175 6.59 -11.08 -24.88
N GLY A 176 6.35 -12.31 -25.34
CA GLY A 176 6.94 -13.54 -24.82
C GLY A 176 6.96 -13.59 -23.29
N ILE A 177 8.17 -13.72 -22.73
CA ILE A 177 8.43 -13.86 -21.28
C ILE A 177 7.88 -12.71 -20.40
N GLN A 178 7.59 -11.55 -20.97
CA GLN A 178 7.03 -10.42 -20.21
C GLN A 178 5.59 -10.67 -19.75
N ARG A 179 4.90 -11.65 -20.35
CA ARG A 179 3.51 -12.02 -20.05
C ARG A 179 3.35 -12.88 -18.81
N TYR A 180 4.43 -13.47 -18.28
CA TYR A 180 4.38 -14.25 -17.05
C TYR A 180 4.14 -13.36 -15.82
N LEU A 181 3.21 -13.80 -14.96
CA LEU A 181 2.83 -13.10 -13.74
C LEU A 181 2.63 -14.06 -12.56
N VAL A 182 2.66 -13.45 -11.38
CA VAL A 182 2.32 -14.05 -10.10
C VAL A 182 1.03 -13.41 -9.61
N LEU A 183 0.10 -14.24 -9.15
CA LEU A 183 -1.13 -13.82 -8.49
C LEU A 183 -0.93 -13.83 -6.98
N VAL A 184 -1.10 -12.69 -6.33
CA VAL A 184 -0.92 -12.54 -4.88
C VAL A 184 -2.28 -12.27 -4.27
N MET A 185 -2.67 -13.05 -3.25
CA MET A 185 -3.97 -12.93 -2.59
C MET A 185 -3.79 -12.80 -1.08
N ASP A 186 -4.52 -11.86 -0.49
CA ASP A 186 -4.53 -11.63 0.96
C ASP A 186 -5.76 -10.79 1.34
N GLU A 187 -6.13 -10.85 2.61
CA GLU A 187 -7.27 -10.14 3.18
C GLU A 187 -6.85 -8.97 4.07
N MET A 188 -7.56 -7.85 3.93
CA MET A 188 -7.41 -6.71 4.81
C MET A 188 -8.67 -6.49 5.63
N LYS A 189 -8.55 -6.38 6.95
CA LYS A 189 -9.65 -5.93 7.81
C LYS A 189 -10.09 -4.52 7.45
N ILE A 190 -11.40 -4.34 7.24
CA ILE A 190 -12.08 -3.07 6.94
C ILE A 190 -13.03 -2.68 8.09
N GLN A 191 -13.53 -1.45 8.06
CA GLN A 191 -14.59 -1.01 8.97
C GLN A 191 -15.93 -1.57 8.49
N SER A 192 -16.51 -2.48 9.29
CA SER A 192 -17.88 -2.97 9.09
C SER A 192 -18.86 -1.81 9.30
N ASN A 193 -19.47 -1.36 8.22
CA ASN A 193 -20.41 -0.23 8.21
C ASN A 193 -21.22 -0.21 6.91
N LEU A 194 -22.44 0.30 6.97
CA LEU A 194 -23.32 0.47 5.82
C LEU A 194 -23.32 1.92 5.37
N VAL A 195 -23.10 2.14 4.07
CA VAL A 195 -23.06 3.46 3.46
C VAL A 195 -24.06 3.53 2.32
N PHE A 196 -25.02 4.46 2.44
CA PHE A 196 -25.99 4.73 1.39
C PHE A 196 -25.39 5.62 0.30
N ASP A 197 -25.21 5.08 -0.91
CA ASP A 197 -24.79 5.87 -2.06
C ASP A 197 -26.01 6.53 -2.71
N LYS A 198 -26.20 7.83 -2.42
CA LYS A 198 -27.30 8.63 -2.97
C LYS A 198 -27.36 8.71 -4.51
N TYR A 199 -26.28 8.36 -5.21
CA TYR A 199 -26.25 8.41 -6.67
C TYR A 199 -26.74 7.12 -7.31
N SER A 200 -26.44 5.95 -6.72
CA SER A 200 -26.97 4.66 -7.18
C SER A 200 -28.25 4.25 -6.47
N GLY A 201 -28.53 4.81 -5.29
CA GLY A 201 -29.60 4.34 -4.40
C GLY A 201 -29.28 3.03 -3.70
N GLU A 202 -28.02 2.57 -3.76
CA GLU A 202 -27.59 1.28 -3.20
C GLU A 202 -27.02 1.46 -1.79
N LEU A 203 -27.20 0.44 -0.96
CA LEU A 203 -26.56 0.32 0.34
C LEU A 203 -25.29 -0.52 0.20
N ILE A 204 -24.13 0.08 0.52
CA ILE A 204 -22.82 -0.54 0.35
C ILE A 204 -22.27 -0.92 1.72
N GLY A 205 -21.74 -2.15 1.87
CA GLY A 205 -21.13 -2.61 3.11
C GLY A 205 -21.43 -4.06 3.46
N PHE A 206 -22.30 -4.72 2.71
CA PHE A 206 -22.52 -6.16 2.81
C PHE A 206 -21.39 -6.96 2.19
N VAL A 207 -21.34 -8.25 2.51
CA VAL A 207 -20.50 -9.24 1.83
C VAL A 207 -20.84 -9.22 0.34
N ASP A 208 -19.80 -9.14 -0.49
CA ASP A 208 -19.93 -9.07 -1.94
C ASP A 208 -18.76 -9.83 -2.61
N LEU A 209 -19.08 -11.04 -3.06
CA LEU A 209 -18.21 -11.96 -3.82
C LEU A 209 -18.24 -11.66 -5.33
N GLY A 210 -18.77 -10.51 -5.73
CA GLY A 210 -18.60 -9.92 -7.06
C GLY A 210 -19.69 -10.25 -8.07
N ASP A 211 -20.40 -11.37 -7.92
CA ASP A 211 -21.60 -11.65 -8.73
C ASP A 211 -22.80 -12.09 -7.88
N PRO A 212 -24.02 -11.62 -8.21
CA PRO A 212 -25.22 -11.89 -7.42
C PRO A 212 -25.53 -13.38 -7.25
N MET A 213 -25.25 -14.20 -8.26
CA MET A 213 -25.51 -15.65 -8.20
C MET A 213 -24.57 -16.33 -7.20
N THR A 214 -23.29 -15.97 -7.20
CA THR A 214 -22.30 -16.48 -6.25
C THR A 214 -22.60 -15.98 -4.84
N ASN A 215 -23.06 -14.74 -4.68
CA ASN A 215 -23.52 -14.22 -3.40
C ASN A 215 -24.71 -15.03 -2.87
N TYR A 216 -25.76 -15.22 -3.68
CA TYR A 216 -26.94 -16.00 -3.30
C TYR A 216 -26.58 -17.46 -2.96
N ALA A 217 -25.76 -18.10 -3.79
CA ALA A 217 -25.33 -19.48 -3.56
C ALA A 217 -24.44 -19.64 -2.31
N SER A 218 -23.70 -18.60 -1.92
CA SER A 218 -22.76 -18.66 -0.79
C SER A 218 -23.35 -18.18 0.53
N LEU A 219 -24.29 -17.25 0.50
CA LEU A 219 -24.84 -16.56 1.69
C LEU A 219 -26.32 -16.87 1.93
N GLY A 220 -27.02 -17.48 0.96
CA GLY A 220 -28.47 -17.65 1.03
C GLY A 220 -29.19 -16.29 0.96
N GLU A 221 -30.13 -16.06 1.87
CA GLU A 221 -30.92 -14.82 1.97
C GLU A 221 -30.40 -13.85 3.06
N GLU A 222 -29.25 -14.12 3.68
CA GLU A 222 -28.75 -13.31 4.78
C GLU A 222 -27.88 -12.13 4.31
N ASP A 223 -28.32 -10.91 4.67
CA ASP A 223 -27.57 -9.67 4.47
C ASP A 223 -26.49 -9.50 5.55
N VAL A 224 -25.35 -10.17 5.37
CA VAL A 224 -24.21 -10.10 6.30
C VAL A 224 -23.31 -8.90 5.98
N MET A 225 -22.91 -8.14 7.02
CA MET A 225 -21.97 -7.04 6.85
C MET A 225 -20.54 -7.53 6.63
N ALA A 226 -19.84 -6.94 5.66
CA ALA A 226 -18.45 -7.25 5.42
C ALA A 226 -17.55 -6.73 6.55
N THR A 227 -16.52 -7.52 6.88
CA THR A 227 -15.50 -7.17 7.88
C THR A 227 -14.09 -7.19 7.28
N HIS A 228 -13.90 -7.85 6.15
CA HIS A 228 -12.65 -7.98 5.41
C HIS A 228 -12.83 -7.63 3.93
N ALA A 229 -11.72 -7.27 3.29
CA ALA A 229 -11.60 -7.10 1.86
C ALA A 229 -10.48 -8.02 1.34
N LEU A 230 -10.85 -9.03 0.57
CA LEU A 230 -9.93 -9.93 -0.11
C LEU A 230 -9.49 -9.32 -1.43
N ALA A 231 -8.19 -9.11 -1.63
CA ALA A 231 -7.66 -8.50 -2.85
C ALA A 231 -6.81 -9.49 -3.65
N PHE A 232 -6.98 -9.45 -4.97
CA PHE A 232 -6.21 -10.21 -5.95
C PHE A 232 -5.31 -9.25 -6.70
N LEU A 233 -4.00 -9.31 -6.45
CA LEU A 233 -3.00 -8.47 -7.08
C LEU A 233 -2.16 -9.29 -8.06
N VAL A 234 -2.05 -8.82 -9.29
CA VAL A 234 -1.14 -9.38 -10.29
C VAL A 234 0.19 -8.64 -10.27
N ARG A 235 1.27 -9.41 -10.28
CA ARG A 235 2.65 -8.93 -10.33
C ARG A 235 3.37 -9.58 -11.51
N GLY A 236 3.87 -8.80 -12.46
CA GLY A 236 4.67 -9.31 -13.57
C GLY A 236 6.01 -9.89 -13.10
N MET A 237 6.52 -10.91 -13.77
CA MET A 237 7.85 -11.48 -13.50
C MET A 237 8.96 -10.71 -14.19
N CYS A 238 8.76 -10.38 -15.47
CA CYS A 238 9.69 -9.59 -16.29
C CYS A 238 9.08 -8.25 -16.76
N SER A 239 7.93 -7.86 -16.20
CA SER A 239 7.23 -6.62 -16.51
C SER A 239 6.94 -5.82 -15.24
N ASP A 240 6.62 -4.54 -15.42
CA ASP A 240 6.26 -3.62 -14.33
C ASP A 240 4.76 -3.68 -13.99
N ILE A 241 4.05 -4.71 -14.46
CA ILE A 241 2.66 -4.93 -14.07
C ILE A 241 2.60 -5.15 -12.56
N LYS A 242 1.94 -4.24 -11.84
CA LYS A 242 1.58 -4.36 -10.43
C LYS A 242 0.19 -3.78 -10.24
N HIS A 243 -0.83 -4.62 -10.31
CA HIS A 243 -2.22 -4.16 -10.45
C HIS A 243 -3.19 -5.01 -9.66
N VAL A 244 -4.19 -4.41 -9.00
CA VAL A 244 -5.27 -5.17 -8.37
C VAL A 244 -6.30 -5.48 -9.44
N ILE A 245 -6.47 -6.76 -9.77
CA ILE A 245 -7.39 -7.19 -10.81
C ILE A 245 -8.83 -7.31 -10.29
N ALA A 246 -8.97 -7.77 -9.05
CA ALA A 246 -10.24 -7.94 -8.38
C ALA A 246 -10.09 -7.73 -6.88
N TYR A 247 -11.16 -7.30 -6.23
CA TYR A 247 -11.28 -7.32 -4.78
C TYR A 247 -12.70 -7.73 -4.39
N TYR A 248 -12.86 -8.37 -3.25
CA TYR A 248 -14.12 -8.91 -2.77
C TYR A 248 -14.33 -8.48 -1.33
N PHE A 249 -15.58 -8.28 -0.92
CA PHE A 249 -15.90 -7.97 0.47
C PHE A 249 -16.38 -9.24 1.16
N THR A 250 -15.72 -9.61 2.24
CA THR A 250 -15.92 -10.90 2.93
C THR A 250 -16.16 -10.65 4.42
N GLU A 251 -16.80 -11.60 5.09
CA GLU A 251 -16.76 -11.66 6.55
C GLU A 251 -15.64 -12.62 6.99
N ASN A 252 -15.78 -13.89 6.61
CA ASN A 252 -14.73 -14.90 6.69
C ASN A 252 -14.71 -15.65 5.36
N VAL A 253 -13.59 -15.62 4.64
CA VAL A 253 -13.52 -16.34 3.37
C VAL A 253 -13.30 -17.83 3.60
N THR A 254 -14.08 -18.65 2.89
CA THR A 254 -13.91 -20.11 2.86
C THR A 254 -13.03 -20.54 1.71
N SER A 255 -12.36 -21.69 1.83
CA SER A 255 -11.50 -22.24 0.79
C SER A 255 -12.24 -22.50 -0.53
N TYR A 256 -13.53 -22.84 -0.47
CA TYR A 256 -14.37 -23.06 -1.65
C TYR A 256 -14.68 -21.75 -2.37
N GLN A 257 -14.90 -20.66 -1.63
CA GLN A 257 -15.05 -19.32 -2.22
C GLN A 257 -13.74 -18.88 -2.89
N ILE A 258 -12.59 -19.05 -2.22
CA ILE A 258 -11.27 -18.75 -2.79
C ILE A 258 -11.06 -19.55 -4.08
N MET A 259 -11.38 -20.85 -4.07
CA MET A 259 -11.28 -21.71 -5.25
C MET A 259 -12.04 -21.14 -6.46
N SER A 260 -13.30 -20.77 -6.26
CA SER A 260 -14.15 -20.20 -7.32
C SER A 260 -13.60 -18.86 -7.82
N MET A 261 -13.27 -17.94 -6.91
CA MET A 261 -12.74 -16.62 -7.27
C MET A 261 -11.38 -16.72 -7.98
N PHE A 262 -10.49 -17.60 -7.49
CA PHE A 262 -9.18 -17.86 -8.08
C PHE A 262 -9.28 -18.29 -9.54
N TRP A 263 -10.05 -19.33 -9.85
CA TRP A 263 -10.17 -19.80 -11.24
C TRP A 263 -10.90 -18.81 -12.15
N LYS A 264 -11.87 -18.03 -11.63
CA LYS A 264 -12.46 -16.91 -12.40
C LYS A 264 -11.39 -15.88 -12.77
N VAL A 265 -10.53 -15.49 -11.83
CA VAL A 265 -9.44 -14.53 -12.07
C VAL A 265 -8.39 -15.10 -13.03
N VAL A 266 -7.97 -16.35 -12.85
CA VAL A 266 -7.04 -17.03 -13.76
C VAL A 266 -7.60 -17.11 -15.18
N GLY A 267 -8.89 -17.44 -15.34
CA GLY A 267 -9.55 -17.50 -16.64
C GLY A 267 -9.54 -16.15 -17.36
N VAL A 268 -9.77 -15.05 -16.65
CA VAL A 268 -9.68 -13.70 -17.23
C VAL A 268 -8.25 -13.38 -17.66
N LEU A 269 -7.25 -13.72 -16.84
CA LEU A 269 -5.84 -13.45 -17.14
C LEU A 269 -5.36 -14.24 -18.36
N GLU A 270 -5.62 -15.54 -18.39
CA GLU A 270 -5.17 -16.43 -19.47
C GLU A 270 -5.95 -16.18 -20.76
N LEU A 271 -7.29 -16.23 -20.71
CA LEU A 271 -8.13 -16.23 -21.92
C LEU A 271 -8.38 -14.82 -22.48
N SER A 272 -8.56 -13.82 -21.61
CA SER A 272 -9.00 -12.47 -22.04
C SER A 272 -7.87 -11.46 -22.17
N LEU A 273 -6.76 -11.67 -21.46
CA LEU A 273 -5.62 -10.75 -21.41
C LEU A 273 -4.35 -11.34 -22.01
N ASN A 274 -4.31 -12.67 -22.24
CA ASN A 274 -3.12 -13.40 -22.65
C ASN A 274 -1.93 -13.09 -21.73
N LEU A 275 -2.19 -13.12 -20.42
CA LEU A 275 -1.22 -13.01 -19.35
C LEU A 275 -1.17 -14.33 -18.60
N TRP A 276 0.05 -14.82 -18.36
CA TRP A 276 0.28 -16.22 -18.02
C TRP A 276 0.58 -16.36 -16.54
N VAL A 277 -0.29 -17.06 -15.82
CA VAL A 277 -0.18 -17.23 -14.37
C VAL A 277 0.80 -18.37 -14.09
N ILE A 278 1.95 -18.06 -13.49
CA ILE A 278 2.93 -19.09 -13.11
C ILE A 278 2.84 -19.48 -11.63
N ALA A 279 2.42 -18.55 -10.78
CA ALA A 279 2.37 -18.80 -9.34
C ALA A 279 1.22 -18.07 -8.67
N ALA A 280 0.77 -18.64 -7.56
CA ALA A 280 -0.19 -18.03 -6.63
C ALA A 280 0.40 -17.99 -5.22
N VAL A 281 0.45 -16.79 -4.62
CA VAL A 281 1.09 -16.56 -3.30
C VAL A 281 0.02 -16.19 -2.28
N ASN A 282 -0.08 -17.01 -1.22
CA ASN A 282 -1.01 -16.83 -0.12
C ASN A 282 -0.30 -16.82 1.23
N ASP A 283 -0.99 -16.28 2.24
CA ASP A 283 -0.52 -16.35 3.61
C ASP A 283 -0.75 -17.77 4.18
N GLY A 284 -0.29 -17.99 5.41
CA GLY A 284 -0.42 -19.26 6.09
C GLY A 284 -1.80 -19.52 6.74
N ALA A 285 -2.85 -18.77 6.42
CA ALA A 285 -4.17 -18.92 7.05
C ALA A 285 -4.84 -20.26 6.73
N SER A 286 -5.74 -20.70 7.61
CA SER A 286 -6.41 -22.00 7.46
C SER A 286 -7.18 -22.15 6.12
N PRO A 287 -7.98 -21.15 5.68
CA PRO A 287 -8.68 -21.22 4.41
C PRO A 287 -7.72 -21.33 3.21
N ASN A 288 -6.59 -20.62 3.24
CA ASN A 288 -5.60 -20.62 2.17
C ASN A 288 -4.87 -21.97 2.03
N ARG A 289 -4.51 -22.59 3.15
CA ARG A 289 -3.90 -23.92 3.14
C ARG A 289 -4.87 -24.99 2.64
N LYS A 290 -6.13 -24.93 3.11
CA LYS A 290 -7.15 -25.87 2.63
C LYS A 290 -7.47 -25.65 1.15
N PHE A 291 -7.39 -24.41 0.65
CA PHE A 291 -7.47 -24.11 -0.77
C PHE A 291 -6.38 -24.83 -1.58
N PHE A 292 -5.13 -24.89 -1.11
CA PHE A 292 -4.09 -25.71 -1.76
C PHE A 292 -4.46 -27.21 -1.72
N GLU A 293 -4.86 -27.73 -0.57
CA GLU A 293 -5.24 -29.15 -0.42
C GLU A 293 -6.40 -29.56 -1.32
N LEU A 294 -7.39 -28.68 -1.56
CA LEU A 294 -8.51 -28.95 -2.47
C LEU A 294 -8.05 -29.21 -3.92
N HIS A 295 -6.84 -28.80 -4.29
CA HIS A 295 -6.27 -29.09 -5.61
C HIS A 295 -5.62 -30.48 -5.71
N SER A 296 -5.48 -31.22 -4.61
CA SER A 296 -4.90 -32.58 -4.62
C SER A 296 -5.57 -33.51 -5.64
N GLN A 297 -6.88 -33.40 -5.83
CA GLN A 297 -7.64 -34.20 -6.79
C GLN A 297 -7.29 -33.93 -8.26
N TYR A 298 -6.59 -32.83 -8.54
CA TYR A 298 -6.18 -32.43 -9.90
C TYR A 298 -4.69 -32.67 -10.15
N VAL A 299 -3.99 -33.33 -9.22
CA VAL A 299 -2.55 -33.57 -9.27
C VAL A 299 -2.29 -35.04 -8.97
N ASN A 300 -1.76 -35.78 -9.94
CA ASN A 300 -1.25 -37.13 -9.74
C ASN A 300 0.23 -37.06 -9.37
N ASP A 301 0.54 -36.53 -8.18
CA ASP A 301 1.90 -36.52 -7.64
C ASP A 301 1.90 -37.29 -6.32
N SER A 302 2.24 -38.58 -6.40
CA SER A 302 2.30 -39.50 -5.25
C SER A 302 3.51 -39.26 -4.36
N ASP A 303 4.49 -38.47 -4.83
CA ASP A 303 5.83 -38.43 -4.25
C ASP A 303 5.98 -37.27 -3.25
N CYS A 304 4.99 -36.39 -3.11
CA CYS A 304 5.00 -35.27 -2.18
C CYS A 304 3.76 -35.27 -1.26
N ASP A 305 3.99 -35.10 0.06
CA ASP A 305 2.93 -35.05 1.08
C ASP A 305 2.21 -33.68 1.17
N VAL A 306 2.58 -32.73 0.29
CA VAL A 306 1.99 -31.39 0.21
C VAL A 306 1.59 -31.05 -1.22
N VAL A 307 0.48 -30.30 -1.37
CA VAL A 307 0.05 -29.78 -2.67
C VAL A 307 0.70 -28.42 -2.89
N TYR A 308 1.66 -28.35 -3.81
CA TYR A 308 2.41 -27.12 -4.13
C TYR A 308 2.27 -26.69 -5.58
N LYS A 309 1.57 -27.46 -6.43
CA LYS A 309 1.29 -27.09 -7.82
C LYS A 309 -0.07 -27.62 -8.26
N VAL A 310 -0.60 -27.09 -9.35
CA VAL A 310 -1.78 -27.64 -10.04
C VAL A 310 -1.68 -27.39 -11.54
N ASN A 311 -2.23 -28.28 -12.36
CA ASN A 311 -2.30 -28.02 -13.79
C ASN A 311 -3.27 -26.86 -14.08
N ASN A 312 -2.86 -25.91 -14.91
CA ASN A 312 -3.71 -24.76 -15.25
C ASN A 312 -4.86 -25.22 -16.16
N ILE A 313 -6.10 -25.14 -15.68
CA ILE A 313 -7.29 -25.60 -16.44
C ILE A 313 -7.52 -24.82 -17.74
N PHE A 314 -6.95 -23.61 -17.86
CA PHE A 314 -7.02 -22.79 -19.06
C PHE A 314 -5.78 -22.88 -19.94
N ALA A 315 -4.71 -23.55 -19.46
CA ALA A 315 -3.45 -23.75 -20.17
C ALA A 315 -2.77 -25.04 -19.69
N THR A 316 -3.31 -26.19 -20.09
CA THR A 316 -2.98 -27.52 -19.55
C THR A 316 -1.53 -27.99 -19.75
N THR A 317 -0.73 -27.23 -20.49
CA THR A 317 0.71 -27.45 -20.68
C THR A 317 1.56 -26.82 -19.57
N ARG A 318 0.97 -26.04 -18.65
CA ARG A 318 1.70 -25.31 -17.62
C ARG A 318 1.06 -25.49 -16.25
N PHE A 319 1.91 -25.59 -15.24
CA PHE A 319 1.48 -25.59 -13.85
C PHE A 319 1.33 -24.18 -13.31
N ILE A 320 0.44 -24.03 -12.31
CA ILE A 320 0.45 -22.90 -11.39
C ILE A 320 1.05 -23.41 -10.08
N TYR A 321 2.14 -22.78 -9.63
CA TYR A 321 2.84 -23.12 -8.39
C TYR A 321 2.28 -22.33 -7.20
N PHE A 322 1.98 -23.00 -6.10
CA PHE A 322 1.47 -22.41 -4.87
C PHE A 322 2.62 -22.05 -3.93
N PHE A 323 2.67 -20.81 -3.48
CA PHE A 323 3.67 -20.32 -2.54
C PHE A 323 3.01 -19.93 -1.22
N ALA A 324 3.56 -20.43 -0.12
CA ALA A 324 3.26 -19.94 1.22
C ALA A 324 4.22 -18.80 1.56
N ASP A 325 3.73 -17.61 1.90
CA ASP A 325 4.61 -16.44 2.02
C ASP A 325 5.83 -16.63 2.95
N ALA A 326 7.03 -16.45 2.40
CA ALA A 326 8.29 -16.69 3.11
C ALA A 326 8.50 -15.74 4.30
N CYS A 327 8.05 -14.48 4.18
CA CYS A 327 8.09 -13.52 5.29
C CYS A 327 7.21 -13.99 6.46
N HIS A 328 6.03 -14.54 6.17
CA HIS A 328 5.18 -15.20 7.16
C HIS A 328 5.80 -16.47 7.74
N LEU A 329 6.41 -17.34 6.93
CA LEU A 329 7.10 -18.53 7.42
C LEU A 329 8.21 -18.16 8.40
N MET A 330 9.02 -17.15 8.08
CA MET A 330 10.06 -16.61 8.97
C MET A 330 9.49 -16.11 10.30
N LYS A 331 8.39 -15.35 10.26
CA LYS A 331 7.68 -14.90 11.47
C LYS A 331 7.22 -16.09 12.33
N THR A 332 6.62 -17.12 11.71
CA THR A 332 6.12 -18.29 12.44
C THR A 332 7.23 -19.18 12.98
N ALA A 333 8.35 -19.33 12.27
CA ALA A 333 9.54 -20.05 12.73
C ALA A 333 10.13 -19.36 13.97
N ARG A 334 10.31 -18.03 13.92
CA ARG A 334 10.70 -17.23 15.08
C ARG A 334 9.72 -17.39 16.24
N ASN A 335 8.41 -17.33 15.98
CA ASN A 335 7.40 -17.47 17.02
C ASN A 335 7.41 -18.87 17.66
N CYS A 336 7.74 -19.92 16.89
CA CYS A 336 7.95 -21.26 17.46
C CYS A 336 9.14 -21.26 18.42
N LEU A 337 10.28 -20.71 17.99
CA LEU A 337 11.47 -20.59 18.83
C LEU A 337 11.20 -19.74 20.08
N TYR A 338 10.54 -18.59 19.93
CA TYR A 338 10.16 -17.70 21.04
C TYR A 338 9.32 -18.41 22.11
N ASN A 339 8.37 -19.25 21.68
CA ASN A 339 7.54 -20.01 22.62
C ASN A 339 8.23 -21.27 23.17
N SER A 340 9.46 -21.56 22.73
CA SER A 340 10.27 -22.67 23.23
C SER A 340 10.96 -22.28 24.54
N GLY A 341 10.40 -22.75 25.65
CA GLY A 341 10.89 -22.42 27.00
C GLY A 341 10.73 -20.94 27.40
N SER A 342 9.97 -20.16 26.63
CA SER A 342 9.71 -18.73 26.86
C SER A 342 8.33 -18.31 26.33
N GLY A 343 7.95 -17.04 26.48
CA GLY A 343 6.67 -16.52 26.00
C GLY A 343 5.47 -17.20 26.66
N SER A 344 4.64 -17.87 25.85
CA SER A 344 3.52 -18.65 26.39
C SER A 344 3.92 -20.07 26.84
N CYS A 345 5.20 -20.42 26.71
CA CYS A 345 5.75 -21.76 26.94
C CYS A 345 4.94 -22.88 26.24
N SER A 346 4.40 -22.57 25.05
CA SER A 346 3.59 -23.53 24.29
C SER A 346 4.42 -24.56 23.54
N ARG A 347 5.75 -24.41 23.52
CA ARG A 347 6.70 -25.32 22.86
C ARG A 347 7.89 -25.62 23.77
N LEU A 348 8.55 -26.74 23.47
CA LEU A 348 9.84 -27.11 24.03
C LEU A 348 10.62 -27.82 22.94
N MET A 349 11.15 -27.02 22.02
CA MET A 349 11.77 -27.50 20.79
C MET A 349 13.03 -28.30 21.08
N TRP A 350 13.17 -29.45 20.43
CA TRP A 350 14.25 -30.40 20.66
C TRP A 350 14.62 -31.10 19.36
N ASN A 351 15.91 -31.12 19.03
CA ASN A 351 16.47 -31.73 17.83
C ASN A 351 17.70 -32.57 18.20
N ASN A 352 17.63 -33.88 17.97
CA ASN A 352 18.78 -34.79 18.09
C ASN A 352 19.66 -34.58 19.34
N GLY A 353 19.05 -34.61 20.53
CA GLY A 353 19.73 -34.44 21.81
C GLY A 353 19.84 -32.99 22.29
N ARG A 354 19.63 -31.99 21.41
CA ARG A 354 19.80 -30.57 21.74
C ARG A 354 18.47 -29.85 21.89
N TYR A 355 18.37 -28.98 22.88
CA TYR A 355 17.21 -28.10 23.04
C TYR A 355 17.38 -26.80 22.26
N LEU A 356 16.31 -26.36 21.60
CA LEU A 356 16.28 -25.09 20.88
C LEU A 356 15.47 -24.10 21.70
N MET A 357 16.12 -23.26 22.48
CA MET A 357 15.45 -22.34 23.41
C MET A 357 15.65 -20.89 23.00
N PHE A 358 14.59 -20.08 23.16
CA PHE A 358 14.71 -18.63 22.97
C PHE A 358 15.61 -17.99 24.02
N LYS A 359 15.72 -18.63 25.20
CA LYS A 359 16.61 -18.21 26.27
C LYS A 359 18.06 -18.08 25.80
N HIS A 360 18.56 -18.98 24.94
CA HIS A 360 19.92 -18.91 24.40
C HIS A 360 20.19 -17.55 23.70
N ILE A 361 19.21 -17.04 22.95
CA ILE A 361 19.30 -15.74 22.26
C ILE A 361 19.13 -14.59 23.25
N ALA A 362 18.23 -14.71 24.22
CA ALA A 362 18.03 -13.68 25.24
C ALA A 362 19.29 -13.49 26.11
N ASP A 363 19.90 -14.58 26.57
CA ASP A 363 21.12 -14.55 27.37
C ASP A 363 22.30 -14.01 26.57
N LEU A 364 22.40 -14.36 25.27
CA LEU A 364 23.36 -13.75 24.36
C LEU A 364 23.16 -12.23 24.22
N PHE A 365 21.92 -11.78 24.04
CA PHE A 365 21.61 -10.35 23.94
C PHE A 365 21.98 -9.60 25.22
N TYR A 366 21.55 -10.08 26.39
CA TYR A 366 21.84 -9.39 27.66
C TYR A 366 23.33 -9.34 27.96
N SER A 367 24.07 -10.42 27.67
CA SER A 367 25.53 -10.43 27.81
C SER A 367 26.19 -9.42 26.84
N ASP A 368 25.72 -9.31 25.59
CA ASP A 368 26.22 -8.32 24.63
C ASP A 368 25.98 -6.87 25.08
N GLN A 369 24.92 -6.62 25.87
CA GLN A 369 24.63 -5.29 26.42
C GLN A 369 25.59 -4.85 27.53
N GLU A 370 26.35 -5.77 28.15
CA GLU A 370 27.35 -5.43 29.17
C GLU A 370 28.60 -4.79 28.56
N PHE A 371 28.82 -4.98 27.26
CA PHE A 371 29.97 -4.44 26.53
C PHE A 371 29.62 -3.11 25.86
N ALA A 372 30.58 -2.17 25.84
CA ALA A 372 30.42 -0.90 25.13
C ALA A 372 30.43 -1.05 23.60
N LEU A 373 31.05 -2.11 23.09
CA LEU A 373 31.09 -2.47 21.67
C LEU A 373 30.28 -3.74 21.45
N HIS A 374 29.05 -3.55 20.96
CA HIS A 374 28.11 -4.65 20.72
C HIS A 374 28.48 -5.47 19.49
N THR A 375 28.50 -6.79 19.66
CA THR A 375 28.61 -7.78 18.58
C THR A 375 27.29 -7.95 17.81
N LEU A 376 26.15 -7.66 18.46
CA LEU A 376 24.82 -7.78 17.87
C LEU A 376 24.07 -6.42 17.82
N PRO A 377 24.62 -5.38 17.16
CA PRO A 377 24.07 -4.02 17.19
C PRO A 377 22.69 -3.89 16.51
N LYS A 378 22.24 -4.94 15.83
CA LYS A 378 20.93 -5.02 15.18
C LYS A 378 19.83 -5.48 16.12
N LEU A 379 20.18 -6.22 17.17
CA LEU A 379 19.22 -6.67 18.17
C LEU A 379 18.95 -5.53 19.15
N SER A 380 17.72 -5.50 19.64
CA SER A 380 17.22 -4.54 20.59
C SER A 380 16.22 -5.23 21.50
N LEU A 381 15.79 -4.55 22.56
CA LEU A 381 14.81 -5.13 23.49
C LEU A 381 13.52 -5.58 22.79
N ASP A 382 13.09 -4.89 21.72
CA ASP A 382 11.93 -5.28 20.89
C ASP A 382 12.08 -6.65 20.20
N HIS A 383 13.31 -7.15 20.04
CA HIS A 383 13.59 -8.49 19.49
C HIS A 383 13.43 -9.58 20.55
N ILE A 384 13.69 -9.25 21.82
CA ILE A 384 13.71 -10.20 22.94
C ILE A 384 12.35 -10.21 23.65
N VAL A 385 11.81 -9.04 23.96
CA VAL A 385 10.52 -8.86 24.64
C VAL A 385 9.43 -8.61 23.59
N LEU A 386 8.83 -9.69 23.09
CA LEU A 386 7.89 -9.61 21.98
C LEU A 386 6.48 -9.23 22.41
N THR A 387 6.06 -8.01 22.02
CA THR A 387 4.65 -7.60 22.02
C THR A 387 3.88 -8.20 20.84
N SER A 388 2.54 -8.13 20.86
CA SER A 388 1.70 -8.54 19.73
C SER A 388 2.09 -7.82 18.42
N TYR A 389 2.49 -6.56 18.49
CA TYR A 389 2.98 -5.80 17.32
C TYR A 389 4.36 -6.27 16.86
N SER A 390 5.30 -6.50 17.79
CA SER A 390 6.64 -7.02 17.48
C SER A 390 6.60 -8.43 16.89
N LYS A 391 5.59 -9.23 17.23
CA LYS A 391 5.36 -10.56 16.64
C LYS A 391 5.06 -10.51 15.14
N MET A 392 4.46 -9.41 14.66
CA MET A 392 4.10 -9.24 13.24
C MET A 392 5.20 -8.61 12.38
N LYS A 393 6.25 -8.03 12.98
CA LYS A 393 7.34 -7.38 12.25
C LYS A 393 8.33 -8.42 11.68
N VAL A 394 8.33 -8.58 10.36
CA VAL A 394 9.27 -9.46 9.63
C VAL A 394 10.72 -9.07 9.92
N LYS A 395 11.03 -7.77 9.94
CA LYS A 395 12.37 -7.25 10.25
C LYS A 395 12.94 -7.85 11.54
N LEU A 396 12.17 -7.85 12.63
CA LEU A 396 12.62 -8.39 13.91
C LEU A 396 12.87 -9.90 13.81
N ALA A 397 11.99 -10.64 13.12
CA ALA A 397 12.17 -12.08 12.94
C ALA A 397 13.45 -12.41 12.15
N THR A 398 13.70 -11.70 11.04
CA THR A 398 14.90 -11.89 10.20
C THR A 398 16.20 -11.51 10.92
N GLN A 399 16.16 -10.56 11.86
CA GLN A 399 17.35 -10.16 12.63
C GLN A 399 17.66 -11.17 13.75
N VAL A 400 16.63 -11.76 14.38
CA VAL A 400 16.79 -12.85 15.36
C VAL A 400 17.31 -14.12 14.68
N LEU A 401 16.72 -14.51 13.55
CA LEU A 401 17.11 -15.71 12.78
C LEU A 401 18.13 -15.34 11.70
N SER A 402 19.26 -14.77 12.13
CA SER A 402 20.31 -14.27 11.23
C SER A 402 21.63 -15.01 11.40
N GLN A 403 22.46 -14.98 10.35
CA GLN A 403 23.82 -15.53 10.39
C GLN A 403 24.67 -14.95 11.52
N SER A 404 24.53 -13.64 11.82
CA SER A 404 25.28 -13.01 12.92
C SER A 404 24.91 -13.57 14.29
N VAL A 405 23.63 -13.88 14.52
CA VAL A 405 23.18 -14.50 15.78
C VAL A 405 23.64 -15.94 15.86
N ALA A 406 23.56 -16.70 14.75
CA ALA A 406 24.07 -18.07 14.71
C ALA A 406 25.57 -18.12 15.04
N THR A 407 26.37 -17.26 14.41
CA THR A 407 27.83 -17.20 14.61
C THR A 407 28.16 -16.82 16.06
N ALA A 408 27.49 -15.82 16.63
CA ALA A 408 27.71 -15.40 18.02
C ALA A 408 27.27 -16.47 19.05
N LEU A 409 26.32 -17.34 18.72
CA LEU A 409 25.99 -18.51 19.54
C LEU A 409 27.07 -19.59 19.42
N GLU A 410 27.58 -19.86 18.21
CA GLU A 410 28.68 -20.82 17.99
C GLU A 410 29.97 -20.40 18.73
N GLU A 411 30.26 -19.10 18.80
CA GLU A 411 31.43 -18.55 19.51
C GLU A 411 31.39 -18.74 21.04
N LYS A 412 30.22 -19.03 21.64
CA LYS A 412 30.13 -19.31 23.08
C LYS A 412 30.71 -20.67 23.48
N ASP A 413 30.98 -21.55 22.52
CA ASP A 413 31.52 -22.90 22.73
C ASP A 413 30.74 -23.73 23.78
N ASP A 414 29.41 -23.57 23.78
CA ASP A 414 28.48 -24.27 24.68
C ASP A 414 27.59 -25.22 23.87
N GLU A 415 27.62 -26.51 24.19
CA GLU A 415 26.84 -27.53 23.47
C GLU A 415 25.34 -27.28 23.52
N ASP A 416 24.85 -26.63 24.59
CA ASP A 416 23.43 -26.35 24.77
C ASP A 416 22.90 -25.34 23.73
N VAL A 417 23.74 -24.42 23.25
CA VAL A 417 23.32 -23.37 22.30
C VAL A 417 23.44 -23.77 20.84
N LEU A 418 24.22 -24.82 20.54
CA LEU A 418 24.50 -25.25 19.15
C LEU A 418 23.24 -25.61 18.37
N GLY A 419 22.25 -26.22 19.01
CA GLY A 419 20.97 -26.53 18.36
C GLY A 419 20.22 -25.27 17.91
N THR A 420 20.22 -24.22 18.74
CA THR A 420 19.62 -22.92 18.38
C THR A 420 20.43 -22.23 17.28
N ALA A 421 21.77 -22.31 17.34
CA ALA A 421 22.65 -21.71 16.33
C ALA A 421 22.42 -22.32 14.94
N GLU A 422 22.39 -23.65 14.85
CA GLU A 422 22.11 -24.37 13.60
C GLU A 422 20.73 -23.99 13.03
N PHE A 423 19.70 -23.92 13.87
CA PHE A 423 18.37 -23.49 13.44
C PHE A 423 18.35 -22.04 12.90
N CYS A 424 19.02 -21.11 13.58
CA CYS A 424 19.16 -19.73 13.12
C CYS A 424 19.85 -19.67 11.75
N LYS A 425 20.91 -20.46 11.55
CA LYS A 425 21.65 -20.55 10.28
C LYS A 425 20.79 -21.14 9.15
N MET A 426 20.14 -22.29 9.37
CA MET A 426 19.26 -22.92 8.38
C MET A 426 18.13 -22.00 7.92
N MET A 427 17.51 -21.28 8.86
CA MET A 427 16.45 -20.32 8.53
C MET A 427 17.00 -19.07 7.82
N ASN A 428 18.17 -18.57 8.21
CA ASN A 428 18.84 -17.45 7.53
C ASN A 428 19.08 -17.78 6.05
N ASP A 429 19.73 -18.91 5.78
CA ASP A 429 20.13 -19.30 4.43
C ASP A 429 18.92 -19.62 3.56
N PHE A 430 17.87 -20.23 4.13
CA PHE A 430 16.58 -20.40 3.47
C PHE A 430 15.98 -19.06 3.06
N PHE A 431 15.96 -18.07 3.95
CA PHE A 431 15.37 -16.77 3.62
C PHE A 431 16.21 -15.96 2.63
N ASP A 432 17.53 -16.07 2.71
CA ASP A 432 18.43 -15.44 1.75
C ASP A 432 18.27 -16.04 0.34
N CYS A 433 18.11 -17.37 0.21
CA CYS A 433 17.77 -18.04 -1.05
C CYS A 433 16.46 -17.54 -1.64
N THR A 434 15.47 -17.31 -0.79
CA THR A 434 14.09 -17.08 -1.21
C THR A 434 13.76 -15.61 -1.37
N ASN A 435 14.59 -14.69 -0.84
CA ASN A 435 14.42 -13.23 -0.92
C ASN A 435 15.45 -12.51 -1.82
N VAL A 436 15.78 -13.11 -2.96
CA VAL A 436 16.67 -12.50 -3.95
C VAL A 436 15.96 -11.35 -4.66
N ARG A 437 16.47 -10.13 -4.46
CA ARG A 437 15.80 -8.89 -4.89
C ARG A 437 16.61 -7.96 -5.78
N SER A 438 17.90 -8.24 -5.96
CA SER A 438 18.83 -7.36 -6.67
C SER A 438 19.89 -8.17 -7.41
N LEU A 439 20.31 -7.65 -8.55
CA LEU A 439 21.40 -8.23 -9.34
C LEU A 439 22.77 -8.08 -8.68
N THR A 440 22.94 -7.11 -7.79
CA THR A 440 24.27 -6.72 -7.26
C THR A 440 24.40 -6.86 -5.75
N GLU A 441 23.31 -7.16 -5.03
CA GLU A 441 23.35 -7.21 -3.56
C GLU A 441 24.25 -8.31 -3.02
N HIS A 442 24.32 -9.46 -3.72
CA HIS A 442 25.20 -10.57 -3.40
C HIS A 442 26.68 -10.18 -3.39
N VAL A 443 27.11 -9.27 -4.29
CA VAL A 443 28.48 -8.75 -4.34
C VAL A 443 28.76 -7.88 -3.11
N ARG A 444 27.87 -6.94 -2.81
CA ARG A 444 28.04 -6.01 -1.69
C ARG A 444 28.02 -6.72 -0.34
N ARG A 445 27.14 -7.71 -0.16
CA ARG A 445 27.04 -8.48 1.09
C ARG A 445 27.97 -9.69 1.14
N ARG A 446 28.65 -10.02 0.04
CA ARG A 446 29.49 -11.22 -0.10
C ARG A 446 28.74 -12.50 0.32
N ASN A 447 27.49 -12.62 -0.11
CA ASN A 447 26.64 -13.76 0.23
C ASN A 447 26.15 -14.42 -1.06
N HIS A 448 26.52 -15.67 -1.28
CA HIS A 448 26.12 -16.45 -2.45
C HIS A 448 24.60 -16.72 -2.47
N PHE A 449 23.98 -16.95 -1.30
CA PHE A 449 22.56 -17.32 -1.21
C PHE A 449 21.62 -16.26 -1.78
N ILE A 450 22.01 -14.98 -1.78
CA ILE A 450 21.21 -13.88 -2.33
C ILE A 450 21.53 -13.54 -3.80
N LYS A 451 22.23 -14.42 -4.52
CA LYS A 451 22.57 -14.23 -5.94
C LYS A 451 21.32 -14.44 -6.83
N PRO A 452 21.13 -13.69 -7.92
CA PRO A 452 20.08 -13.99 -8.90
C PRO A 452 20.19 -15.43 -9.42
N TYR A 453 19.07 -16.14 -9.47
CA TYR A 453 19.01 -17.46 -10.12
C TYR A 453 19.18 -17.27 -11.62
N THR A 454 20.16 -17.93 -12.21
CA THR A 454 20.55 -17.76 -13.62
C THR A 454 20.72 -19.09 -14.38
N SER A 455 20.65 -20.21 -13.66
CA SER A 455 20.78 -21.57 -14.22
C SER A 455 19.68 -22.47 -13.66
N GLN A 456 19.20 -23.41 -14.47
CA GLN A 456 18.27 -24.46 -14.03
C GLN A 456 18.95 -25.43 -13.05
N ASP A 457 20.28 -25.50 -13.08
CA ASP A 457 21.12 -26.35 -12.23
C ASP A 457 21.82 -25.54 -11.13
N ASP A 458 21.18 -24.48 -10.62
CA ASP A 458 21.73 -23.67 -9.52
C ASP A 458 21.91 -24.53 -8.25
N GLU A 459 23.11 -24.54 -7.69
CA GLU A 459 23.48 -25.37 -6.53
C GLU A 459 22.59 -25.14 -5.31
N ARG A 460 21.98 -23.95 -5.20
CA ARG A 460 21.06 -23.62 -4.11
C ARG A 460 19.76 -24.42 -4.18
N PHE A 461 19.37 -24.95 -5.33
CA PHE A 461 18.23 -25.86 -5.43
C PHE A 461 18.51 -27.18 -4.70
N ALA A 462 19.70 -27.74 -4.89
CA ALA A 462 20.17 -28.91 -4.15
C ALA A 462 20.30 -28.58 -2.65
N TRP A 463 20.83 -27.41 -2.28
CA TRP A 463 20.86 -27.00 -0.87
C TRP A 463 19.46 -26.93 -0.24
N LEU A 464 18.48 -26.31 -0.92
CA LEU A 464 17.11 -26.21 -0.40
C LEU A 464 16.46 -27.59 -0.21
N LYS A 465 16.66 -28.51 -1.17
CA LYS A 465 16.06 -29.84 -1.15
C LYS A 465 16.81 -30.81 -0.23
N ASP A 466 18.10 -30.97 -0.48
CA ASP A 466 18.90 -32.06 0.08
C ASP A 466 19.57 -31.68 1.41
N VAL A 467 19.66 -30.39 1.74
CA VAL A 467 20.18 -29.92 3.02
C VAL A 467 19.06 -29.38 3.90
N PHE A 468 18.31 -28.37 3.44
CA PHE A 468 17.33 -27.69 4.28
C PHE A 468 16.08 -28.54 4.57
N LEU A 469 15.43 -29.13 3.56
CA LEU A 469 14.28 -30.01 3.82
C LEU A 469 14.73 -31.29 4.55
N GLN A 470 15.87 -31.87 4.18
CA GLN A 470 16.42 -33.04 4.87
C GLN A 470 16.74 -32.76 6.33
N TYR A 471 17.23 -31.56 6.67
CA TYR A 471 17.41 -31.13 8.07
C TYR A 471 16.08 -31.17 8.84
N LEU A 472 15.00 -30.65 8.25
CA LEU A 472 13.67 -30.67 8.89
C LEU A 472 13.11 -32.10 9.05
N GLU A 473 13.36 -32.97 8.07
CA GLU A 473 12.95 -34.38 8.09
C GLU A 473 13.72 -35.16 9.16
N LYS A 474 15.05 -35.07 9.17
CA LYS A 474 15.91 -35.68 10.20
C LYS A 474 15.56 -35.19 11.60
N TRP A 475 15.26 -33.90 11.76
CA TRP A 475 14.77 -33.37 13.02
C TRP A 475 13.46 -34.05 13.45
N ARG A 476 12.48 -34.13 12.56
CA ARG A 476 11.21 -34.81 12.84
C ARG A 476 11.40 -36.30 13.17
N GLU A 477 12.28 -36.99 12.45
CA GLU A 477 12.64 -38.39 12.71
C GLU A 477 13.29 -38.56 14.08
N SER A 478 14.23 -37.68 14.45
CA SER A 478 14.86 -37.70 15.77
C SER A 478 13.83 -37.58 16.89
N ILE A 479 12.79 -36.74 16.70
CA ILE A 479 11.70 -36.60 17.68
C ILE A 479 10.89 -37.88 17.76
N MET A 480 10.64 -38.58 16.66
CA MET A 480 9.89 -39.85 16.67
C MET A 480 10.69 -40.99 17.31
N GLN A 481 12.01 -41.00 17.10
CA GLN A 481 12.94 -42.00 17.65
C GLN A 481 13.36 -41.70 19.09
N ARG A 482 13.05 -40.51 19.61
CA ARG A 482 13.40 -40.10 20.98
C ARG A 482 12.84 -41.09 22.01
N GLU A 483 13.75 -41.64 22.82
CA GLU A 483 13.46 -42.55 23.94
C GLU A 483 12.59 -41.86 25.00
N GLY A 484 11.58 -42.58 25.49
CA GLY A 484 10.64 -42.08 26.49
C GLY A 484 9.17 -42.16 26.03
N VAL A 485 8.26 -42.13 27.00
CA VAL A 485 6.81 -42.13 26.76
C VAL A 485 6.36 -40.69 26.53
N TYR A 486 6.28 -40.30 25.26
CA TYR A 486 5.76 -39.00 24.84
C TYR A 486 4.48 -39.15 24.03
N THR A 487 3.47 -38.37 24.39
CA THR A 487 2.23 -38.21 23.63
C THR A 487 2.48 -37.51 22.29
N ALA A 488 1.53 -37.63 21.36
CA ALA A 488 1.61 -36.94 20.07
C ALA A 488 1.67 -35.40 20.21
N ASP A 489 0.97 -34.85 21.21
CA ASP A 489 1.00 -33.40 21.51
C ASP A 489 2.38 -32.96 22.01
N GLU A 490 2.98 -33.71 22.94
CA GLU A 490 4.33 -33.44 23.44
C GLU A 490 5.37 -33.50 22.32
N ARG A 491 5.31 -34.52 21.46
CA ARG A 491 6.19 -34.59 20.27
C ARG A 491 5.94 -33.43 19.31
N GLY A 492 4.70 -32.99 19.15
CA GLY A 492 4.34 -31.81 18.35
C GLY A 492 4.90 -30.49 18.90
N LYS A 493 5.06 -30.39 20.23
CA LYS A 493 5.69 -29.24 20.91
C LYS A 493 7.21 -29.20 20.78
N MET A 494 7.85 -30.34 20.45
CA MET A 494 9.28 -30.46 20.20
C MET A 494 9.74 -29.97 18.83
N PHE A 495 8.80 -29.72 17.91
CA PHE A 495 9.10 -29.33 16.54
C PHE A 495 8.58 -27.92 16.22
N LEU A 496 8.74 -27.50 14.96
CA LEU A 496 7.96 -26.41 14.38
C LEU A 496 6.47 -26.74 14.40
N SER A 497 5.62 -25.71 14.25
CA SER A 497 4.20 -25.97 14.02
C SER A 497 4.04 -26.75 12.70
N LEU A 498 3.11 -27.72 12.67
CA LEU A 498 2.83 -28.50 11.46
C LEU A 498 2.56 -27.61 10.24
N GLN A 499 1.94 -26.46 10.48
CA GLN A 499 1.60 -25.49 9.46
C GLN A 499 2.82 -24.75 8.90
N THR A 500 3.75 -24.35 9.77
CA THR A 500 5.03 -23.77 9.36
C THR A 500 5.84 -24.80 8.58
N TYR A 501 5.90 -26.05 9.06
CA TYR A 501 6.61 -27.13 8.40
C TYR A 501 6.06 -27.42 6.98
N LYS A 502 4.74 -27.63 6.85
CA LYS A 502 4.11 -27.82 5.54
C LYS A 502 4.32 -26.61 4.63
N GLY A 503 4.22 -25.40 5.16
CA GLY A 503 4.47 -24.17 4.40
C GLY A 503 5.90 -24.05 3.87
N LEU A 504 6.90 -24.45 4.66
CA LEU A 504 8.30 -24.51 4.22
C LEU A 504 8.49 -25.52 3.08
N LYS A 505 7.88 -26.71 3.19
CA LYS A 505 7.90 -27.72 2.10
C LYS A 505 7.28 -27.19 0.82
N ILE A 506 6.06 -26.63 0.91
CA ILE A 506 5.34 -26.05 -0.22
C ILE A 506 6.21 -24.97 -0.89
N TYR A 507 6.79 -24.07 -0.11
CA TYR A 507 7.62 -23.01 -0.66
C TYR A 507 8.85 -23.56 -1.38
N VAL A 508 9.59 -24.50 -0.77
CA VAL A 508 10.82 -25.05 -1.38
C VAL A 508 10.52 -25.74 -2.70
N HIS A 509 9.51 -26.63 -2.75
CA HIS A 509 9.16 -27.34 -3.98
C HIS A 509 8.70 -26.36 -5.08
N SER A 510 7.81 -25.42 -4.75
CA SER A 510 7.36 -24.40 -5.69
C SER A 510 8.49 -23.49 -6.16
N HIS A 511 9.38 -23.07 -5.28
CA HIS A 511 10.51 -22.19 -5.60
C HIS A 511 11.46 -22.85 -6.58
N ILE A 512 11.81 -24.11 -6.36
CA ILE A 512 12.70 -24.85 -7.26
C ILE A 512 12.05 -25.01 -8.64
N GLU A 513 10.86 -25.62 -8.72
CA GLU A 513 10.24 -25.93 -10.01
C GLU A 513 9.82 -24.68 -10.79
N ALA A 514 9.25 -23.67 -10.12
CA ALA A 514 8.83 -22.45 -10.80
C ALA A 514 10.02 -21.68 -11.39
N ILE A 515 11.15 -21.62 -10.68
CA ILE A 515 12.34 -20.93 -11.19
C ILE A 515 12.98 -21.72 -12.33
N GLN A 516 13.10 -23.04 -12.20
CA GLN A 516 13.60 -23.90 -13.28
C GLN A 516 12.75 -23.75 -14.54
N PHE A 517 11.42 -23.79 -14.41
CA PHE A 517 10.50 -23.56 -15.51
C PHE A 517 10.72 -22.18 -16.17
N LEU A 518 10.78 -21.10 -15.38
CA LEU A 518 10.98 -19.76 -15.94
C LEU A 518 12.32 -19.63 -16.68
N LEU A 519 13.39 -20.21 -16.15
CA LEU A 519 14.69 -20.21 -16.81
C LEU A 519 14.67 -21.04 -18.10
N ALA A 520 13.94 -22.16 -18.13
CA ALA A 520 13.73 -22.96 -19.34
C ALA A 520 12.97 -22.20 -20.44
N GLU A 521 11.99 -21.35 -20.06
CA GLU A 521 11.24 -20.48 -20.96
C GLU A 521 12.04 -19.27 -21.47
N GLY A 522 13.32 -19.15 -21.09
CA GLY A 522 14.25 -18.14 -21.62
C GLY A 522 14.43 -16.92 -20.72
N PHE A 523 14.05 -16.96 -19.44
CA PHE A 523 14.44 -15.93 -18.49
C PHE A 523 15.96 -15.95 -18.29
N LYS A 524 16.61 -14.78 -18.45
CA LYS A 524 18.05 -14.64 -18.16
C LYS A 524 18.38 -14.78 -16.69
N TYR A 525 17.45 -14.36 -15.83
CA TYR A 525 17.55 -14.50 -14.39
C TYR A 525 16.16 -14.44 -13.75
N VAL A 526 16.05 -14.95 -12.53
CA VAL A 526 14.84 -14.82 -11.69
C VAL A 526 15.19 -14.19 -10.34
N LEU A 527 14.39 -13.21 -9.95
CA LEU A 527 14.43 -12.58 -8.62
C LEU A 527 13.29 -13.17 -7.79
N SER A 528 13.63 -14.01 -6.82
CA SER A 528 12.66 -14.79 -6.05
C SER A 528 11.78 -13.95 -5.11
N GLU A 529 12.18 -12.71 -4.77
CA GLU A 529 11.32 -11.76 -4.06
C GLU A 529 9.99 -11.51 -4.80
N ARG A 530 9.91 -11.81 -6.10
CA ARG A 530 8.65 -11.71 -6.85
C ARG A 530 7.57 -12.70 -6.40
N PHE A 531 7.92 -13.76 -5.69
CA PHE A 531 6.99 -14.74 -5.11
C PHE A 531 6.59 -14.42 -3.66
N MET A 532 6.72 -13.16 -3.21
CA MET A 532 6.34 -12.70 -1.88
C MET A 532 5.11 -11.78 -1.88
N GLN A 533 4.43 -11.73 -0.73
CA GLN A 533 3.21 -10.92 -0.55
C GLN A 533 3.46 -9.44 -0.23
N ASP A 534 4.70 -9.02 0.00
CA ASP A 534 5.08 -7.63 0.33
C ASP A 534 4.44 -6.58 -0.60
N VAL A 535 4.26 -6.92 -1.89
CA VAL A 535 3.62 -6.04 -2.87
C VAL A 535 2.15 -5.74 -2.58
N LEU A 536 1.45 -6.70 -1.99
CA LEU A 536 0.05 -6.61 -1.59
C LEU A 536 -0.08 -5.96 -0.20
N GLU A 537 0.82 -6.28 0.74
CA GLU A 537 0.90 -5.55 2.01
C GLU A 537 1.16 -4.05 1.77
N ASP A 538 2.03 -3.69 0.82
CA ASP A 538 2.26 -2.31 0.41
C ASP A 538 0.99 -1.67 -0.16
N TYR A 539 0.20 -2.41 -0.95
CA TYR A 539 -1.11 -1.94 -1.43
C TYR A 539 -2.08 -1.67 -0.27
N PHE A 540 -2.16 -2.56 0.72
CA PHE A 540 -2.98 -2.33 1.91
C PHE A 540 -2.47 -1.16 2.76
N GLY A 541 -1.16 -0.96 2.86
CA GLY A 541 -0.57 0.23 3.46
C GLY A 541 -1.05 1.52 2.78
N HIS A 542 -1.12 1.52 1.44
CA HIS A 542 -1.68 2.65 0.69
C HIS A 542 -3.19 2.82 0.92
N GLN A 543 -3.96 1.74 1.01
CA GLN A 543 -5.39 1.78 1.35
C GLN A 543 -5.62 2.47 2.69
N ARG A 544 -4.90 2.06 3.75
CA ARG A 544 -4.99 2.67 5.09
C ARG A 544 -4.55 4.13 5.09
N ALA A 545 -3.47 4.45 4.38
CA ALA A 545 -2.92 5.81 4.33
C ALA A 545 -3.88 6.85 3.69
N LYS A 546 -4.82 6.43 2.82
CA LYS A 546 -5.77 7.37 2.18
C LYS A 546 -6.73 8.02 3.17
N GLY A 547 -7.05 7.38 4.28
CA GLY A 547 -7.95 7.95 5.29
C GLY A 547 -7.24 8.87 6.29
N GLY A 548 -5.92 9.06 6.19
CA GLY A 548 -5.14 9.88 7.12
C GLY A 548 -5.16 9.27 8.53
N ARG A 549 -5.95 9.87 9.44
CA ARG A 549 -6.16 9.32 10.80
C ARG A 549 -7.23 8.22 10.84
N ALA A 550 -8.06 8.10 9.81
CA ALA A 550 -9.03 7.02 9.67
C ALA A 550 -8.40 5.88 8.84
N ASP A 551 -7.52 5.10 9.48
CA ASP A 551 -6.71 4.05 8.83
C ASP A 551 -7.45 2.73 8.59
N ASN A 552 -8.74 2.66 8.94
CA ASN A 552 -9.60 1.53 8.70
C ASN A 552 -10.77 1.94 7.76
N PRO A 553 -10.63 1.76 6.44
CA PRO A 553 -11.65 2.22 5.49
C PRO A 553 -12.91 1.36 5.53
N THR A 554 -14.07 1.94 5.20
CA THR A 554 -15.29 1.17 4.89
C THR A 554 -15.21 0.52 3.51
N ALA A 555 -16.10 -0.43 3.19
CA ALA A 555 -16.17 -1.05 1.86
C ALA A 555 -16.28 -0.01 0.72
N GLN A 556 -17.12 1.01 0.89
CA GLN A 556 -17.24 2.10 -0.07
C GLN A 556 -15.91 2.84 -0.26
N GLN A 557 -15.24 3.20 0.84
CA GLN A 557 -13.96 3.90 0.79
C GLN A 557 -12.88 3.04 0.14
N PHE A 558 -12.82 1.74 0.45
CA PHE A 558 -11.88 0.80 -0.14
C PHE A 558 -11.94 0.81 -1.67
N GLY A 559 -13.15 0.71 -2.23
CA GLY A 559 -13.35 0.74 -3.68
C GLY A 559 -12.90 2.05 -4.33
N TYR A 560 -13.22 3.21 -3.75
CA TYR A 560 -12.76 4.50 -4.29
C TYR A 560 -11.25 4.74 -4.09
N ASN A 561 -10.69 4.22 -3.00
CA ASN A 561 -9.26 4.25 -2.75
C ASN A 561 -8.50 3.39 -3.76
N ASP A 562 -9.03 2.22 -4.13
CA ASP A 562 -8.44 1.33 -5.15
C ASP A 562 -8.25 2.08 -6.48
N LEU A 563 -9.31 2.75 -6.97
CA LEU A 563 -9.24 3.60 -8.16
C LEU A 563 -8.18 4.70 -8.04
N THR A 564 -8.10 5.33 -6.86
CA THR A 564 -7.11 6.37 -6.60
C THR A 564 -5.69 5.81 -6.60
N ILE A 565 -5.47 4.63 -6.03
CA ILE A 565 -4.17 3.96 -5.99
C ILE A 565 -3.76 3.54 -7.41
N ALA A 566 -4.67 2.95 -8.19
CA ALA A 566 -4.45 2.60 -9.59
C ALA A 566 -4.07 3.85 -10.42
N ALA A 567 -4.87 4.92 -10.32
CA ALA A 567 -4.59 6.17 -11.03
C ALA A 567 -3.24 6.79 -10.61
N GLN A 568 -2.88 6.73 -9.33
CA GLN A 568 -1.58 7.22 -8.86
C GLN A 568 -0.41 6.40 -9.38
N ARG A 569 -0.55 5.08 -9.50
CA ARG A 569 0.50 4.24 -10.09
C ARG A 569 0.72 4.60 -11.55
N ASP A 570 -0.35 4.79 -12.31
CA ASP A 570 -0.28 5.12 -13.74
C ASP A 570 0.24 6.53 -14.02
N ILE A 571 -0.03 7.48 -13.13
CA ILE A 571 0.32 8.89 -13.33
C ILE A 571 1.68 9.22 -12.71
N ALA A 572 1.97 8.63 -11.55
CA ALA A 572 3.00 9.15 -10.66
C ALA A 572 3.29 8.19 -9.49
N PRO A 573 4.00 7.07 -9.69
CA PRO A 573 4.23 6.08 -8.65
C PRO A 573 4.84 6.70 -7.36
N VAL A 574 4.36 6.25 -6.20
CA VAL A 574 4.70 6.81 -4.88
C VAL A 574 6.12 6.41 -4.50
N LEU A 575 7.04 7.37 -4.48
CA LEU A 575 8.49 7.16 -4.32
C LEU A 575 8.94 6.53 -2.98
N ARG A 576 8.09 6.52 -1.94
CA ARG A 576 8.41 6.00 -0.60
C ARG A 576 7.18 5.39 0.06
N GLY A 577 7.14 4.07 0.16
CA GLY A 577 6.34 3.32 1.14
C GLY A 577 7.26 2.73 2.22
N ASN A 578 6.70 1.96 3.16
CA ASN A 578 7.47 1.27 4.21
C ASN A 578 8.50 0.27 3.66
N VAL A 579 8.38 -0.09 2.38
CA VAL A 579 9.37 -0.85 1.61
C VAL A 579 10.26 0.15 0.87
N GLY A 580 11.39 0.48 1.49
CA GLY A 580 12.31 1.51 0.99
C GLY A 580 13.02 1.13 -0.31
N GLY A 581 12.92 2.01 -1.30
CA GLY A 581 13.65 1.97 -2.56
C GLY A 581 12.79 1.55 -3.74
N ARG A 582 13.19 1.94 -4.95
CA ARG A 582 12.65 1.53 -6.27
C ARG A 582 11.62 2.45 -6.91
N TYR A 583 12.00 3.68 -7.27
CA TYR A 583 11.37 4.36 -8.41
C TYR A 583 12.39 5.24 -9.13
N GLU A 584 12.29 5.31 -10.46
CA GLU A 584 13.16 6.13 -11.30
C GLU A 584 13.07 7.61 -10.92
N LYS A 585 14.24 8.28 -10.90
CA LYS A 585 14.36 9.69 -10.50
C LYS A 585 13.83 10.68 -11.55
N GLN A 586 13.42 10.24 -12.75
CA GLN A 586 13.04 11.11 -13.88
C GLN A 586 11.51 11.23 -14.10
N LYS A 587 10.73 11.29 -13.00
CA LYS A 587 9.25 11.25 -12.99
C LYS A 587 8.54 12.33 -13.82
N TRP A 588 9.18 13.46 -14.06
CA TRP A 588 8.59 14.62 -14.74
C TRP A 588 9.58 15.22 -15.75
N SER A 589 10.40 14.41 -16.42
CA SER A 589 11.28 14.94 -17.46
C SER A 589 10.53 15.14 -18.78
N GLN A 590 9.56 14.27 -19.09
CA GLN A 590 8.82 14.28 -20.36
C GLN A 590 7.36 14.73 -20.20
N VAL A 591 6.84 15.42 -21.22
CA VAL A 591 5.45 15.89 -21.32
C VAL A 591 4.62 14.83 -22.03
N SER A 592 3.43 14.52 -21.52
CA SER A 592 2.50 13.59 -22.16
C SER A 592 1.18 14.28 -22.52
N ASP A 593 0.85 14.22 -23.82
CA ASP A 593 -0.41 14.73 -24.38
C ASP A 593 -1.54 13.69 -24.36
N VAL A 594 -1.23 12.45 -23.96
CA VAL A 594 -2.21 11.35 -23.90
C VAL A 594 -3.39 11.78 -23.02
N PRO A 595 -4.65 11.72 -23.48
CA PRO A 595 -5.79 12.10 -22.67
C PRO A 595 -5.90 11.28 -21.38
N VAL A 596 -6.28 11.94 -20.27
CA VAL A 596 -6.57 11.25 -19.01
C VAL A 596 -8.05 10.82 -19.03
N LYS A 597 -8.31 9.53 -18.77
CA LYS A 597 -9.68 8.99 -18.69
C LYS A 597 -10.48 9.80 -17.65
N LYS A 598 -11.69 10.22 -18.03
CA LYS A 598 -12.58 11.06 -17.21
C LYS A 598 -13.96 10.42 -17.17
N ARG A 599 -14.62 10.49 -16.02
CA ARG A 599 -16.01 10.05 -15.84
C ARG A 599 -16.90 10.66 -16.92
N LYS A 600 -17.53 9.79 -17.73
CA LYS A 600 -18.57 10.20 -18.67
C LYS A 600 -19.80 10.62 -17.84
N LYS A 601 -20.31 11.82 -18.09
CA LYS A 601 -21.60 12.22 -17.53
C LYS A 601 -22.68 11.61 -18.41
N PRO A 602 -23.74 11.01 -17.85
CA PRO A 602 -24.88 10.60 -18.66
C PRO A 602 -25.37 11.82 -19.45
N SER A 603 -25.60 11.64 -20.75
CA SER A 603 -26.33 12.65 -21.52
C SER A 603 -27.67 12.83 -20.84
N LYS A 604 -27.97 14.06 -20.45
CA LYS A 604 -29.26 14.40 -19.88
C LYS A 604 -30.36 14.21 -20.90
#